data_AF-A0A1V3FLN8-F1
#
_entry.id   AF-A0A1V3FLN8-F1
#
_cell.length_a   1.000
_cell.length_b   1.000
_cell.length_c   1.000
_cell.angle_alpha   90.00
_cell.angle_beta   90.00
_cell.angle_gamma   90.00
#
_symmetry.space_group_name_H-M   'P 1'
#
loop_
_entity.id
_entity.type
_entity.pdbx_description
1 polymer ?
#
loop_
_entity_poly.entity_id
_entity_poly.type
_entity_poly.pdbx_seq_one_letter_code
_entity_poly.pdbx_strand_id
1 'polypeptide(L)'
;HGAAWLALATGAPVVPVGLAGTQHLQPPDTNGFRPHRFSVRVGAPLDFGHPGRRHTLPQRRDATAAIMDAIGALSGQERVDAYNAAPGARG
;
A
#
# COMPACT_ATOMS: atom_id res chain seq x y z
N HIS A 1 -9.87 1.22 9.35
CA HIS A 1 -9.38 2.52 8.87
C HIS A 1 -7.93 2.34 8.41
N GLY A 2 -7.56 2.82 7.21
CA GLY A 2 -6.23 2.61 6.63
C GLY A 2 -5.31 3.83 6.74
N ALA A 3 -4.07 3.72 6.24
CA ALA A 3 -3.06 4.78 6.29
C ALA A 3 -3.56 6.12 5.73
N ALA A 4 -4.27 6.11 4.59
CA ALA A 4 -4.86 7.31 4.00
C ALA A 4 -5.86 8.02 4.92
N TRP A 5 -6.67 7.26 5.67
CA TRP A 5 -7.61 7.85 6.62
C TRP A 5 -6.88 8.56 7.76
N LEU A 6 -5.82 7.93 8.29
CA LEU A 6 -5.00 8.52 9.37
C LEU A 6 -4.34 9.80 8.89
N ALA A 7 -3.70 9.79 7.72
CA ALA A 7 -3.04 10.95 7.15
C ALA A 7 -3.99 12.16 7.02
N LEU A 8 -5.17 11.98 6.43
CA LEU A 8 -6.17 13.05 6.31
C LEU A 8 -6.71 13.51 7.68
N ALA A 9 -6.85 12.58 8.63
CA ALA A 9 -7.38 12.85 9.95
C ALA A 9 -6.38 13.47 10.93
N THR A 10 -5.08 13.45 10.66
CA THR A 10 -4.04 13.96 11.57
C THR A 10 -3.05 14.93 10.92
N GLY A 11 -2.99 14.98 9.58
CA GLY A 11 -1.96 15.71 8.85
C GLY A 11 -0.60 15.02 8.86
N ALA A 12 -0.51 13.77 9.34
CA ALA A 12 0.77 13.05 9.35
C ALA A 12 1.22 12.69 7.93
N PRO A 13 2.49 12.93 7.57
CA PRO A 13 3.01 12.51 6.27
C PRO A 13 3.06 10.99 6.18
N VAL A 14 2.84 10.47 4.96
CA VAL A 14 2.97 9.03 4.68
C VAL A 14 4.26 8.78 3.93
N VAL A 15 5.13 7.93 4.46
CA VAL A 15 6.37 7.53 3.78
C VAL A 15 6.13 6.19 3.08
N PRO A 16 6.10 6.15 1.73
CA PRO A 16 5.88 4.92 0.97
C PRO A 16 7.13 4.03 0.99
N VAL A 17 6.91 2.71 1.08
CA VAL A 17 7.98 1.70 1.08
C VAL A 17 7.63 0.60 0.08
N GLY A 18 8.51 0.39 -0.90
CA GLY A 18 8.43 -0.72 -1.84
C GLY A 18 9.34 -1.87 -1.44
N LEU A 19 8.80 -3.09 -1.45
CA LEU A 19 9.54 -4.33 -1.25
C LEU A 19 9.54 -5.14 -2.54
N ALA A 20 10.70 -5.67 -2.94
CA ALA A 20 10.81 -6.53 -4.12
C ALA A 20 11.69 -7.74 -3.85
N GLY A 21 11.23 -8.93 -4.27
CA GLY A 21 11.94 -10.20 -4.11
C GLY A 21 11.59 -10.96 -2.82
N THR A 22 10.74 -10.39 -1.96
CA THR A 22 10.30 -11.03 -0.71
C THR A 22 9.41 -12.25 -0.95
N GLN A 23 8.73 -12.34 -2.10
CA GLN A 23 7.93 -13.51 -2.48
C GLN A 23 8.75 -14.81 -2.60
N HIS A 24 10.07 -14.71 -2.70
CA HIS A 24 10.96 -15.86 -2.78
C HIS A 24 11.48 -16.33 -1.41
N LEU A 25 11.29 -15.54 -0.35
CA LEU A 25 11.67 -15.91 1.02
C LEU A 25 10.77 -17.02 1.57
N GLN A 26 9.47 -16.93 1.28
CA GLN A 26 8.49 -17.95 1.59
C GLN A 26 7.53 -18.07 0.40
N PRO A 27 7.80 -18.99 -0.54
CA PRO A 27 6.91 -19.21 -1.67
C PRO A 27 5.49 -19.56 -1.22
N PRO A 28 4.45 -19.21 -2.00
CA PRO A 28 3.09 -19.64 -1.75
C PRO A 28 3.03 -21.16 -1.52
N ASP A 29 2.14 -21.59 -0.64
CA ASP A 29 1.88 -23.01 -0.34
C ASP A 29 3.07 -23.79 0.25
N THR A 30 4.09 -23.10 0.77
CA THR A 30 5.26 -23.73 1.39
C THR A 30 5.55 -23.16 2.79
N ASN A 31 5.81 -24.05 3.77
CA ASN A 31 6.28 -23.67 5.11
C ASN A 31 7.80 -23.51 5.21
N GLY A 32 8.52 -23.58 4.08
CA GLY A 32 9.98 -23.49 4.02
C GLY A 32 10.45 -22.05 3.88
N PHE A 33 11.30 -21.60 4.79
CA PHE A 33 12.02 -20.34 4.67
C PHE A 33 13.29 -20.55 3.83
N ARG A 34 13.39 -19.87 2.69
CA ARG A 34 14.58 -19.90 1.82
C ARG A 34 15.23 -18.52 1.83
N PRO A 35 16.46 -18.35 2.35
CA PRO A 35 17.14 -17.07 2.28
C PRO A 35 17.25 -16.59 0.83
N HIS A 36 16.63 -15.45 0.53
CA HIS A 36 16.70 -14.82 -0.78
C HIS A 36 17.05 -13.35 -0.61
N ARG A 37 17.83 -12.80 -1.56
CA ARG A 37 18.04 -11.36 -1.62
C ARG A 37 16.72 -10.68 -1.98
N PHE A 38 16.37 -9.66 -1.22
CA PHE A 38 15.28 -8.75 -1.51
C PHE A 38 15.79 -7.31 -1.41
N SER A 39 15.03 -6.38 -2.00
CA SER A 39 15.32 -4.95 -1.92
C SER A 39 14.20 -4.20 -1.21
N VAL A 40 14.60 -3.15 -0.49
CA VAL A 40 13.71 -2.19 0.15
C VAL A 40 14.01 -0.84 -0.46
N ARG A 41 12.97 -0.14 -0.94
CA ARG A 41 13.07 1.23 -1.44
C ARG A 41 12.13 2.11 -0.67
N VAL A 42 12.65 3.19 -0.10
CA VAL A 42 11.87 4.18 0.67
C VAL A 42 11.71 5.42 -0.21
N GLY A 43 10.47 5.88 -0.39
CA GLY A 43 10.18 7.06 -1.20
C GLY A 43 10.14 8.35 -0.40
N ALA A 44 9.88 9.45 -1.11
CA ALA A 44 9.65 10.74 -0.50
C ALA A 44 8.34 10.75 0.31
N PRO A 45 8.28 11.48 1.44
CA PRO A 45 7.05 11.66 2.19
C PRO A 45 5.94 12.27 1.33
N LEU A 46 4.72 11.72 1.45
CA LEU A 46 3.50 12.23 0.82
C LEU A 46 2.68 13.01 1.84
N ASP A 47 2.28 14.23 1.47
CA ASP A 47 1.41 15.10 2.26
C ASP A 47 0.03 15.19 1.60
N PHE A 48 -1.03 15.07 2.39
CA PHE A 48 -2.42 15.08 1.94
C PHE A 48 -3.25 16.21 2.59
N GLY A 49 -2.58 17.13 3.27
CA GLY A 49 -3.18 18.12 4.14
C GLY A 49 -3.91 17.50 5.33
N HIS A 50 -4.67 18.34 6.03
CA HIS A 50 -5.41 17.95 7.23
C HIS A 50 -6.86 18.48 7.18
N PRO A 51 -7.73 17.92 6.33
CA PRO A 51 -9.17 18.22 6.35
C PRO A 51 -9.88 17.76 7.63
N GLY A 52 -9.18 17.04 8.52
CA GLY A 52 -9.72 16.50 9.76
C GLY A 52 -10.52 15.22 9.55
N ARG A 53 -11.25 14.82 10.61
CA ARG A 53 -11.99 13.54 10.64
C ARG A 53 -13.22 13.50 9.72
N ARG A 54 -13.66 14.64 9.20
CA ARG A 54 -14.84 14.78 8.32
C ARG A 54 -14.49 14.79 6.83
N HIS A 55 -13.31 14.34 6.45
CA HIS A 55 -12.94 14.17 5.05
C HIS A 55 -13.87 13.20 4.31
N THR A 56 -14.04 13.45 3.03
CA THR A 56 -14.98 12.72 2.18
C THR A 56 -14.43 11.36 1.73
N LEU A 57 -15.31 10.47 1.27
CA LEU A 57 -14.90 9.20 0.67
C LEU A 57 -13.99 9.38 -0.56
N PRO A 58 -14.27 10.31 -1.50
CA PRO A 58 -13.36 10.63 -2.60
C PRO A 58 -11.94 11.01 -2.12
N GLN A 59 -11.81 11.95 -1.19
CA GLN A 59 -10.50 12.36 -0.65
C GLN A 59 -9.69 11.18 -0.10
N ARG A 60 -10.37 10.25 0.59
CA ARG A 60 -9.72 9.04 1.09
C ARG A 60 -9.30 8.09 -0.02
N ARG A 61 -10.11 7.94 -1.08
CA ARG A 61 -9.78 7.10 -2.23
C ARG A 61 -8.59 7.67 -2.98
N ASP A 62 -8.56 8.97 -3.21
CA ASP A 62 -7.47 9.64 -3.92
C ASP A 62 -6.15 9.53 -3.14
N ALA A 63 -6.18 9.77 -1.83
CA ALA A 63 -5.01 9.56 -0.97
C ALA A 63 -4.54 8.10 -0.97
N THR A 64 -5.48 7.15 -0.97
CA THR A 64 -5.13 5.71 -1.07
C THR A 64 -4.48 5.39 -2.41
N ALA A 65 -5.04 5.90 -3.51
CA ALA A 65 -4.50 5.69 -4.85
C ALA A 65 -3.08 6.26 -4.96
N ALA A 66 -2.85 7.49 -4.52
CA ALA A 66 -1.54 8.12 -4.52
C ALA A 66 -0.48 7.34 -3.70
N ILE A 67 -0.86 6.81 -2.53
CA ILE A 67 0.03 5.95 -1.72
C ILE A 67 0.38 4.67 -2.50
N MET A 68 -0.61 4.02 -3.09
CA MET A 68 -0.39 2.77 -3.84
C MET A 68 0.43 2.99 -5.11
N ASP A 69 0.22 4.11 -5.81
CA ASP A 69 1.00 4.49 -7.00
C ASP A 69 2.48 4.71 -6.63
N ALA A 70 2.74 5.41 -5.51
CA ALA A 70 4.10 5.61 -5.02
C ALA A 70 4.77 4.30 -4.59
N ILE A 71 4.05 3.41 -3.90
CA ILE A 71 4.57 2.08 -3.52
C ILE A 71 4.86 1.24 -4.77
N GLY A 72 3.97 1.24 -5.76
CA GLY A 72 4.15 0.52 -7.02
C GLY A 72 5.39 0.99 -7.79
N ALA A 73 5.59 2.30 -7.88
CA ALA A 73 6.80 2.88 -8.48
C ALA A 73 8.09 2.48 -7.74
N LEU A 74 8.03 2.32 -6.41
CA LEU A 74 9.18 1.88 -5.60
C LEU A 74 9.43 0.38 -5.67
N SER A 75 8.40 -0.46 -5.73
CA SER A 75 8.58 -1.92 -5.80
C SER A 75 8.90 -2.41 -7.21
N GLY A 76 8.46 -1.67 -8.24
CA GLY A 76 8.50 -2.14 -9.64
C GLY A 76 7.44 -3.20 -9.94
N GLN A 77 6.47 -3.37 -9.05
CA GLN A 77 5.33 -4.25 -9.26
C GLN A 77 4.26 -3.50 -10.06
N GLU A 78 3.67 -4.17 -11.06
CA GLU A 78 2.52 -3.61 -11.77
C GLU A 78 1.32 -3.43 -10.84
N ARG A 79 0.67 -2.28 -11.00
CA ARG A 79 -0.62 -1.99 -10.39
C ARG A 79 -1.64 -3.00 -10.90
N VAL A 80 -2.24 -3.78 -10.01
CA VAL A 80 -3.42 -4.59 -10.35
C VAL A 80 -4.65 -3.72 -10.10
N ASP A 81 -5.38 -3.36 -11.15
CA ASP A 81 -6.59 -2.51 -11.04
C ASP A 81 -7.77 -3.22 -10.37
N ALA A 82 -7.71 -4.54 -10.28
CA ALA A 82 -8.70 -5.36 -9.59
C ALA A 82 -8.45 -5.37 -8.07
N TYR A 83 -9.37 -4.76 -7.33
CA TYR A 83 -9.45 -4.97 -5.88
C TYR A 83 -9.75 -6.45 -5.60
N ASN A 84 -9.11 -7.04 -4.58
CA ASN A 84 -9.45 -8.39 -4.11
C ASN A 84 -10.96 -8.47 -3.90
N ALA A 85 -11.65 -9.32 -4.68
CA ALA A 85 -13.05 -9.62 -4.42
C ALA A 85 -13.16 -10.08 -2.96
N ALA A 86 -14.11 -9.49 -2.22
CA ALA A 86 -14.35 -9.87 -0.84
C ALA A 86 -14.53 -11.41 -0.77
N PRO A 87 -13.90 -12.11 0.19
CA PRO A 87 -14.13 -13.54 0.35
C PRO A 87 -15.60 -13.72 0.75
N GLY A 88 -16.45 -14.11 -0.20
CA GLY A 88 -17.90 -14.23 -0.02
C GLY A 88 -18.77 -14.21 -1.28
N ALA A 89 -18.24 -13.83 -2.45
CA ALA A 89 -19.01 -13.82 -3.70
C ALA A 89 -18.99 -15.16 -4.46
N ARG A 90 -19.13 -16.28 -3.74
CA ARG A 90 -19.48 -17.60 -4.30
C ARG A 90 -20.50 -18.25 -3.37
N GLY A 91 -21.77 -17.95 -3.63
CA GLY A 91 -22.90 -18.81 -3.30
C GLY A 91 -23.34 -19.50 -4.58
#